data_AF-A0A381QEP4-F1
#
_entry.id   AF-A0A381QEP4-F1
#
_cell.length_a   1.000
_cell.length_b   1.000
_cell.length_c   1.000
_cell.angle_alpha   90.00
_cell.angle_beta   90.00
_cell.angle_gamma   90.00
#
_symmetry.space_group_name_H-M   'P 1'
#
loop_
_entity.id
_entity.type
_entity.pdbx_description
1 polymer ?
#
loop_
_entity_poly.entity_id
_entity_poly.type
_entity_poly.pdbx_seq_one_letter_code
_entity_poly.pdbx_strand_id
1 'polypeptide(L)'
;MSKKLRFSPQRVVLRALLLGASLLVVPGDLIAQVDGQAVYDQWCAGCHGEDGAGAGPAANTMLPRPRDFTLALYQVRTTSSGELPTDADILKVINEGMPGTAMPGWEEVLTEAERLALVDYLKTFSRFFQGDPPTPLDFGRATSGGEDAIARGEEVYQSVECWRCHGQEGRGDGESAPTLNDDTGFPIFAADLTENWRFNGGGEVEEIYRVLRTGLDGTPMATFSDIVDAGVITNEDLWSLAHYVRSLSPEEEPSVEEVVTAQLLTDTPLPQTVEDVIWEEAERFYVPLSGQIVVQPRWFNPRVDAVWVQAVHDGRELALLVSWGDPSESPDTLWTDFGGQVVTTMGSDDEGAATGSGTADQLVVQFPQQLSEGQERPYFLQGDTRNPAYTWTWQSDIAGAFESIARGMGTAARQPDSEQHVRATAQHADGQWKVLFVRPLDTGGEEDLALTAGQAVPMAFQAWDGDNGESGNQGAVSTWYFLVLGQPTPVAVYVAPPVALALTLLFGLLVVRQAQVGSGMWREPDAAARAKRAVKRTQLAGMAVGVIWLGMAFGSYQNSRTGWEAGHADLGFWWAIIGGLLAIAGLGALIGTWIHTRTSK
;
A
#
# COMPACT_ATOMS: atom_id res chain seq x y z
N MET A 1 -11.90 17.57 94.64
CA MET A 1 -11.66 16.38 95.49
C MET A 1 -11.29 15.20 94.61
N SER A 2 -10.22 14.52 95.00
CA SER A 2 -9.52 13.46 94.26
C SER A 2 -10.35 12.18 94.11
N LYS A 3 -10.23 11.50 92.95
CA LYS A 3 -10.20 10.03 92.87
C LYS A 3 -9.57 9.58 91.55
N LYS A 4 -8.36 9.04 91.64
CA LYS A 4 -7.63 8.27 90.62
C LYS A 4 -8.26 6.87 90.49
N LEU A 5 -8.19 6.24 89.30
CA LEU A 5 -7.87 4.82 89.01
C LEU A 5 -8.18 4.52 87.52
N ARG A 6 -7.16 4.41 86.66
CA ARG A 6 -6.45 3.19 86.19
C ARG A 6 -7.18 2.41 85.07
N PHE A 7 -6.51 2.44 83.91
CA PHE A 7 -6.55 1.63 82.68
C PHE A 7 -7.31 0.28 82.65
N SER A 8 -7.98 0.06 81.51
CA SER A 8 -8.06 -1.24 80.81
C SER A 8 -8.07 -0.98 79.29
N PRO A 9 -7.06 -1.44 78.51
CA PRO A 9 -6.94 -1.16 77.09
C PRO A 9 -7.48 -2.32 76.24
N GLN A 10 -8.80 -2.49 76.12
CA GLN A 10 -9.35 -3.52 75.21
C GLN A 10 -10.66 -3.17 74.49
N ARG A 11 -11.06 -1.89 74.38
CA ARG A 11 -12.24 -1.51 73.58
C ARG A 11 -12.11 -0.15 72.87
N VAL A 12 -11.14 -0.01 71.95
CA VAL A 12 -11.03 1.19 71.09
C VAL A 12 -10.90 0.88 69.58
N VAL A 13 -10.87 -0.38 69.14
CA VAL A 13 -10.70 -0.68 67.71
C VAL A 13 -12.01 -0.61 66.88
N LEU A 14 -13.16 -0.28 67.48
CA LEU A 14 -14.44 -0.30 66.76
C LEU A 14 -15.28 0.98 66.89
N ARG A 15 -14.67 2.17 66.90
CA ARG A 15 -15.40 3.46 66.72
C ARG A 15 -14.55 4.57 66.06
N ALA A 16 -13.68 4.22 65.10
CA ALA A 16 -12.93 5.18 64.29
C ALA A 16 -13.10 4.91 62.78
N LEU A 17 -14.30 4.53 62.36
CA LEU A 17 -14.64 4.25 60.95
C LEU A 17 -15.95 4.91 60.48
N LEU A 18 -16.48 5.90 61.23
CA LEU A 18 -17.77 6.54 60.93
C LEU A 18 -17.80 8.07 61.13
N LEU A 19 -16.65 8.75 61.07
CA LEU A 19 -16.59 10.21 60.94
C LEU A 19 -15.50 10.60 59.94
N GLY A 20 -15.83 10.51 58.65
CA GLY A 20 -14.96 10.90 57.54
C GLY A 20 -15.63 10.81 56.18
N ALA A 21 -16.97 10.82 56.13
CA ALA A 21 -17.75 10.81 54.90
C ALA A 21 -18.69 12.01 54.89
N SER A 22 -18.11 13.20 54.78
CA SER A 22 -18.84 14.42 54.50
C SER A 22 -17.92 15.34 53.70
N LEU A 23 -18.31 15.61 52.46
CA LEU A 23 -17.77 16.59 51.53
C LEU A 23 -16.39 16.29 50.90
N LEU A 24 -16.35 15.22 50.11
CA LEU A 24 -15.74 15.30 48.78
C LEU A 24 -16.84 14.91 47.79
N VAL A 25 -17.75 15.86 47.53
CA VAL A 25 -18.39 15.92 46.22
C VAL A 25 -17.26 16.34 45.30
N VAL A 26 -16.59 15.36 44.72
CA VAL A 26 -15.87 15.60 43.47
C VAL A 26 -16.99 16.03 42.51
N PRO A 27 -17.00 17.27 42.00
CA PRO A 27 -17.91 17.59 40.92
C PRO A 27 -17.63 16.56 39.82
N GLY A 28 -18.64 15.76 39.48
CA GLY A 28 -18.55 14.85 38.35
C GLY A 28 -18.08 15.67 37.16
N ASP A 29 -16.93 15.30 36.63
CA ASP A 29 -16.45 15.62 35.30
C ASP A 29 -16.95 16.95 34.73
N LEU A 30 -16.24 18.03 35.08
CA LEU A 30 -15.96 19.06 34.08
C LEU A 30 -14.96 18.45 33.07
N ILE A 31 -15.40 17.44 32.29
CA ILE A 31 -14.83 17.26 30.96
C ILE A 31 -15.15 18.58 30.27
N ALA A 32 -14.12 19.33 29.86
CA ALA A 32 -14.34 20.49 29.02
C ALA A 32 -15.16 20.00 27.82
N GLN A 33 -16.42 20.41 27.73
CA GLN A 33 -17.29 20.03 26.63
C GLN A 33 -16.61 20.52 25.36
N VAL A 34 -16.15 19.58 24.54
CA VAL A 34 -15.53 19.89 23.26
C VAL A 34 -16.59 20.57 22.40
N ASP A 35 -16.26 21.73 21.86
CA ASP A 35 -17.16 22.47 20.99
C ASP A 35 -17.10 21.87 19.58
N GLY A 36 -18.05 20.99 19.27
CA GLY A 36 -18.12 20.31 17.98
C GLY A 36 -18.24 21.27 16.78
N GLN A 37 -18.85 22.45 16.98
CA GLN A 37 -18.91 23.48 15.95
C GLN A 37 -17.50 24.02 15.63
N ALA A 38 -16.72 24.35 16.66
CA ALA A 38 -15.37 24.87 16.46
C ALA A 38 -14.46 23.86 15.75
N VAL A 39 -14.61 22.56 16.06
CA VAL A 39 -13.89 21.49 15.36
C VAL A 39 -14.35 21.39 13.90
N TYR A 40 -15.66 21.45 13.64
CA TYR A 40 -16.21 21.39 12.30
C TYR A 40 -15.75 22.57 11.43
N ASP A 41 -15.82 23.79 11.95
CA ASP A 41 -15.41 25.00 11.25
C ASP A 41 -13.92 24.94 10.86
N GLN A 42 -13.09 24.33 11.70
CA GLN A 42 -11.66 24.18 11.45
C GLN A 42 -11.34 23.11 10.39
N TRP A 43 -12.03 21.96 10.41
CA TRP A 43 -11.59 20.77 9.66
C TRP A 43 -12.55 20.33 8.54
N CYS A 44 -13.83 20.67 8.63
CA CYS A 44 -14.88 20.14 7.75
C CYS A 44 -15.52 21.21 6.86
N ALA A 45 -15.71 22.43 7.37
CA ALA A 45 -16.43 23.51 6.69
C ALA A 45 -15.79 23.96 5.37
N GLY A 46 -14.47 23.77 5.19
CA GLY A 46 -13.79 24.07 3.93
C GLY A 46 -14.35 23.30 2.72
N CYS A 47 -14.84 22.08 2.95
CA CYS A 47 -15.45 21.23 1.94
C CYS A 47 -16.98 21.23 2.06
N HIS A 48 -17.49 21.02 3.28
CA HIS A 48 -18.93 20.84 3.51
C HIS A 48 -19.72 22.15 3.71
N GLY A 49 -19.05 23.30 3.80
CA GLY A 49 -19.68 24.61 4.06
C GLY A 49 -19.97 24.85 5.53
N GLU A 50 -20.02 26.12 5.96
CA GLU A 50 -20.33 26.47 7.37
C GLU A 50 -21.76 26.06 7.78
N ASP A 51 -22.67 25.96 6.80
CA ASP A 51 -24.06 25.56 6.98
C ASP A 51 -24.30 24.06 6.72
N GLY A 52 -23.26 23.28 6.43
CA GLY A 52 -23.34 21.85 6.18
C GLY A 52 -23.99 21.46 4.85
N ALA A 53 -24.18 22.40 3.93
CA ALA A 53 -24.89 22.18 2.66
C ALA A 53 -24.05 21.52 1.55
N GLY A 54 -22.83 21.06 1.85
CA GLY A 54 -21.93 20.46 0.85
C GLY A 54 -21.34 21.47 -0.15
N ALA A 55 -21.51 22.77 0.11
CA ALA A 55 -21.15 23.87 -0.79
C ALA A 55 -19.99 24.73 -0.25
N GLY A 56 -19.02 24.12 0.42
CA GLY A 56 -17.83 24.81 0.91
C GLY A 56 -16.96 25.36 -0.23
N PRO A 57 -16.02 26.29 0.05
CA PRO A 57 -15.16 26.88 -0.97
C PRO A 57 -14.39 25.87 -1.84
N ALA A 58 -14.07 24.69 -1.32
CA ALA A 58 -13.38 23.62 -2.04
C ALA A 58 -14.32 22.63 -2.75
N ALA A 59 -15.64 22.73 -2.57
CA ALA A 59 -16.58 21.75 -3.13
C ALA A 59 -16.54 21.68 -4.67
N ASN A 60 -16.24 22.80 -5.33
CA ASN A 60 -16.13 22.89 -6.80
C ASN A 60 -14.89 22.20 -7.39
N THR A 61 -13.97 21.73 -6.55
CA THR A 61 -12.77 21.01 -7.00
C THR A 61 -12.82 19.54 -6.61
N MET A 62 -14.00 18.98 -6.35
CA MET A 62 -14.18 17.60 -5.90
C MET A 62 -15.29 16.91 -6.70
N LEU A 63 -15.03 15.69 -7.14
CA LEU A 63 -16.04 14.79 -7.68
C LEU A 63 -15.79 13.40 -7.07
N PRO A 64 -16.74 12.81 -6.34
CA PRO A 64 -18.08 13.31 -6.02
C PRO A 64 -18.07 14.57 -5.14
N ARG A 65 -19.19 15.29 -5.11
CA ARG A 65 -19.36 16.49 -4.27
C ARG A 65 -19.42 16.14 -2.78
N PRO A 66 -18.93 17.03 -1.89
CA PRO A 66 -19.11 16.86 -0.45
C PRO A 66 -20.58 16.70 -0.09
N ARG A 67 -20.86 15.82 0.89
CA ARG A 67 -22.24 15.52 1.30
C ARG A 67 -22.93 16.77 1.88
N ASP A 68 -24.18 17.00 1.45
CA ASP A 68 -25.11 17.93 2.08
C ASP A 68 -25.75 17.26 3.31
N PHE A 69 -25.32 17.69 4.50
CA PHE A 69 -25.81 17.16 5.77
C PHE A 69 -27.22 17.65 6.12
N THR A 70 -27.72 18.71 5.48
CA THR A 70 -29.05 19.26 5.74
C THR A 70 -30.16 18.31 5.25
N LEU A 71 -29.85 17.51 4.22
CA LEU A 71 -30.74 16.49 3.65
C LEU A 71 -30.86 15.24 4.54
N ALA A 72 -29.91 15.02 5.44
CA ALA A 72 -29.78 13.82 6.27
C ALA A 72 -29.74 12.49 5.48
N LEU A 73 -29.21 12.52 4.25
CA LEU A 73 -28.97 11.34 3.42
C LEU A 73 -27.51 10.90 3.57
N TYR A 74 -27.28 9.65 3.99
CA TYR A 74 -25.95 9.12 4.27
C TYR A 74 -25.73 7.78 3.56
N GLN A 75 -24.64 7.69 2.80
CA GLN A 75 -24.30 6.50 2.02
C GLN A 75 -23.96 5.30 2.90
N VAL A 76 -23.08 5.49 3.88
CA VAL A 76 -22.61 4.42 4.77
C VAL A 76 -23.48 4.39 6.02
N ARG A 77 -24.25 3.31 6.20
CA ARG A 77 -25.13 3.10 7.35
C ARG A 77 -25.32 1.63 7.69
N THR A 78 -25.87 1.36 8.88
CA THR A 78 -26.32 0.03 9.31
C THR A 78 -27.85 -0.10 9.34
N THR A 79 -28.56 0.93 8.91
CA THR A 79 -30.02 1.05 8.91
C THR A 79 -30.59 0.80 7.51
N SER A 80 -31.91 0.70 7.37
CA SER A 80 -32.55 0.48 6.06
C SER A 80 -32.28 1.60 5.06
N SER A 81 -32.50 1.32 3.78
CA SER A 81 -32.41 2.34 2.75
C SER A 81 -33.36 3.51 3.00
N GLY A 82 -32.87 4.74 2.89
CA GLY A 82 -33.61 5.97 3.20
C GLY A 82 -33.81 6.28 4.68
N GLU A 83 -33.32 5.45 5.61
CA GLU A 83 -33.33 5.72 7.05
C GLU A 83 -32.05 6.44 7.50
N LEU A 84 -32.14 7.14 8.64
CA LEU A 84 -31.00 7.87 9.21
C LEU A 84 -29.87 6.91 9.63
N PRO A 85 -28.60 7.34 9.52
CA PRO A 85 -27.48 6.58 10.07
C PRO A 85 -27.50 6.61 11.61
N THR A 86 -26.86 5.62 12.22
CA THR A 86 -26.59 5.65 13.67
C THR A 86 -25.40 6.56 13.99
N ASP A 87 -25.25 6.96 15.26
CA ASP A 87 -24.06 7.69 15.71
C ASP A 87 -22.76 6.93 15.42
N ALA A 88 -22.79 5.60 15.50
CA ALA A 88 -21.65 4.74 15.19
C ALA A 88 -21.31 4.73 13.69
N ASP A 89 -22.33 4.83 12.82
CA ASP A 89 -22.12 4.93 11.37
C ASP A 89 -21.45 6.27 11.01
N ILE A 90 -21.95 7.38 11.56
CA ILE A 90 -21.34 8.71 11.36
C ILE A 90 -19.91 8.72 11.89
N LEU A 91 -19.69 8.17 13.09
CA LEU A 91 -18.36 8.09 13.68
C LEU A 91 -17.41 7.25 12.82
N LYS A 92 -17.86 6.11 12.27
CA LYS A 92 -17.05 5.27 11.36
C LYS A 92 -16.53 6.10 10.18
N VAL A 93 -17.42 6.83 9.52
CA VAL A 93 -17.04 7.67 8.35
C VAL A 93 -16.10 8.81 8.75
N ILE A 94 -16.27 9.41 9.94
CA ILE A 94 -15.31 10.41 10.44
C ILE A 94 -13.93 9.78 10.68
N ASN A 95 -13.89 8.55 11.22
CA ASN A 95 -12.65 7.88 11.57
C ASN A 95 -11.86 7.49 10.33
N GLU A 96 -12.51 6.80 9.40
CA GLU A 96 -11.91 6.15 8.25
C GLU A 96 -11.89 7.06 7.01
N GLY A 97 -12.76 8.07 6.98
CA GLY A 97 -13.00 8.88 5.80
C GLY A 97 -13.92 8.16 4.82
N MET A 98 -13.82 8.57 3.54
CA MET A 98 -14.46 7.89 2.43
C MET A 98 -13.39 7.58 1.39
N PRO A 99 -12.79 6.38 1.44
CA PRO A 99 -11.79 5.95 0.47
C PRO A 99 -12.24 6.17 -0.98
N GLY A 100 -11.31 6.50 -1.88
CA GLY A 100 -11.63 6.86 -3.27
C GLY A 100 -12.27 8.25 -3.45
N THR A 101 -12.43 9.04 -2.38
CA THR A 101 -12.90 10.44 -2.45
C THR A 101 -11.91 11.41 -1.79
N ALA A 102 -12.22 12.70 -1.82
CA ALA A 102 -11.43 13.74 -1.14
C ALA A 102 -11.63 13.79 0.39
N MET A 103 -12.46 12.93 0.99
CA MET A 103 -12.72 12.92 2.44
C MET A 103 -11.73 12.01 3.19
N PRO A 104 -10.73 12.57 3.90
CA PRO A 104 -9.74 11.77 4.62
C PRO A 104 -10.33 11.20 5.92
N GLY A 105 -9.65 10.20 6.49
CA GLY A 105 -9.88 9.74 7.85
C GLY A 105 -9.29 10.70 8.90
N TRP A 106 -10.02 10.90 9.99
CA TRP A 106 -9.66 11.85 11.05
C TRP A 106 -9.24 11.18 12.36
N GLU A 107 -9.22 9.85 12.44
CA GLU A 107 -8.90 9.11 13.66
C GLU A 107 -7.52 9.45 14.24
N GLU A 108 -6.52 9.61 13.38
CA GLU A 108 -5.13 9.90 13.76
C GLU A 108 -4.88 11.40 14.04
N VAL A 109 -5.82 12.27 13.66
CA VAL A 109 -5.67 13.73 13.75
C VAL A 109 -6.49 14.30 14.91
N LEU A 110 -7.71 13.78 15.10
CA LEU A 110 -8.68 14.27 16.09
C LEU A 110 -8.80 13.29 17.26
N THR A 111 -8.92 13.83 18.46
CA THR A 111 -9.20 13.02 19.65
C THR A 111 -10.58 12.38 19.55
N GLU A 112 -10.79 11.26 20.26
CA GLU A 112 -12.10 10.60 20.32
C GLU A 112 -13.21 11.55 20.80
N ALA A 113 -12.91 12.42 21.77
CA ALA A 113 -13.86 13.41 22.28
C ALA A 113 -14.25 14.46 21.21
N GLU A 114 -13.31 14.90 20.37
CA GLU A 114 -13.59 15.79 19.24
C GLU A 114 -14.43 15.10 18.17
N ARG A 115 -14.13 13.85 17.84
CA ARG A 115 -14.91 13.06 16.87
C ARG A 115 -16.34 12.81 17.34
N LEU A 116 -16.54 12.50 18.61
CA LEU A 116 -17.89 12.37 19.19
C LEU A 116 -18.65 13.71 19.20
N ALA A 117 -17.97 14.82 19.51
CA ALA A 117 -18.57 16.15 19.45
C ALA A 117 -18.96 16.54 18.01
N LEU A 118 -18.18 16.12 17.00
CA LEU A 118 -18.51 16.27 15.59
C LEU A 118 -19.78 15.49 15.23
N VAL A 119 -19.91 14.23 15.66
CA VAL A 119 -21.14 13.44 15.44
C VAL A 119 -22.37 14.19 15.94
N ASP A 120 -22.30 14.74 17.16
CA ASP A 120 -23.39 15.53 17.72
C ASP A 120 -23.65 16.81 16.95
N TYR A 121 -22.61 17.52 16.51
CA TYR A 121 -22.76 18.74 15.72
C TYR A 121 -23.34 18.48 14.33
N LEU A 122 -22.91 17.43 13.63
CA LEU A 122 -23.42 17.06 12.30
C LEU A 122 -24.93 16.81 12.31
N LYS A 123 -25.44 16.16 13.37
CA LYS A 123 -26.89 15.94 13.56
C LYS A 123 -27.68 17.24 13.69
N THR A 124 -27.05 18.37 14.03
CA THR A 124 -27.74 19.67 14.16
C THR A 124 -28.11 20.30 12.82
N PHE A 125 -27.45 19.90 11.72
CA PHE A 125 -27.73 20.43 10.38
C PHE A 125 -29.10 20.00 9.84
N SER A 126 -29.69 18.93 10.38
CA SER A 126 -30.99 18.46 9.92
C SER A 126 -31.96 18.16 11.07
N ARG A 127 -33.18 18.67 10.92
CA ARG A 127 -34.27 18.39 11.86
C ARG A 127 -34.67 16.92 11.91
N PHE A 128 -34.31 16.11 10.91
CA PHE A 128 -34.68 14.69 10.87
C PHE A 128 -34.06 13.88 12.01
N PHE A 129 -32.91 14.32 12.55
CA PHE A 129 -32.31 13.72 13.74
C PHE A 129 -33.05 14.03 15.05
N GLN A 130 -34.11 14.86 15.02
CA GLN A 130 -34.97 15.13 16.18
C GLN A 130 -36.02 14.02 16.31
N GLY A 131 -35.61 12.86 16.82
CA GLY A 131 -36.49 11.71 16.93
C GLY A 131 -35.91 10.59 17.78
N ASP A 132 -36.58 9.44 17.75
CA ASP A 132 -36.05 8.22 18.35
C ASP A 132 -34.79 7.78 17.57
N PRO A 133 -33.77 7.23 18.25
CA PRO A 133 -32.58 6.71 17.58
C PRO A 133 -32.95 5.64 16.54
N PRO A 134 -32.29 5.64 15.36
CA PRO A 134 -32.60 4.66 14.33
C PRO A 134 -32.17 3.25 14.79
N THR A 135 -32.87 2.23 14.28
CA THR A 135 -32.62 0.83 14.63
C THR A 135 -31.77 0.17 13.55
N PRO A 136 -30.56 -0.34 13.88
CA PRO A 136 -29.74 -1.09 12.94
C PRO A 136 -30.43 -2.37 12.46
N LEU A 137 -30.14 -2.76 11.22
CA LEU A 137 -30.50 -4.05 10.67
C LEU A 137 -29.68 -5.17 11.29
N ASP A 138 -30.26 -6.37 11.36
CA ASP A 138 -29.51 -7.59 11.63
C ASP A 138 -28.95 -8.13 10.30
N PHE A 139 -27.63 -8.07 10.15
CA PHE A 139 -26.92 -8.58 8.99
C PHE A 139 -26.56 -10.07 9.11
N GLY A 140 -26.73 -10.67 10.29
CA GLY A 140 -26.27 -12.04 10.54
C GLY A 140 -24.75 -12.15 10.54
N ARG A 141 -24.22 -13.24 9.97
CA ARG A 141 -22.78 -13.50 9.83
C ARG A 141 -22.48 -14.01 8.44
N ALA A 142 -21.28 -13.72 7.94
CA ALA A 142 -20.84 -14.22 6.66
C ALA A 142 -20.96 -15.75 6.57
N THR A 143 -21.46 -16.20 5.42
CA THR A 143 -21.40 -17.61 5.05
C THR A 143 -19.96 -18.02 4.77
N SER A 144 -19.66 -19.32 4.80
CA SER A 144 -18.35 -19.80 4.37
C SER A 144 -18.12 -19.40 2.91
N GLY A 145 -17.03 -18.69 2.65
CA GLY A 145 -16.57 -18.42 1.28
C GLY A 145 -16.02 -19.67 0.60
N GLY A 146 -15.28 -19.45 -0.49
CA GLY A 146 -14.68 -20.50 -1.31
C GLY A 146 -15.20 -20.49 -2.74
N GLU A 147 -14.64 -21.36 -3.58
CA GLU A 147 -14.91 -21.39 -5.03
C GLU A 147 -16.41 -21.51 -5.35
N ASP A 148 -17.16 -22.36 -4.63
CA ASP A 148 -18.61 -22.53 -4.85
C ASP A 148 -19.41 -21.25 -4.55
N ALA A 149 -19.04 -20.52 -3.48
CA ALA A 149 -19.70 -19.27 -3.11
C ALA A 149 -19.36 -18.14 -4.09
N ILE A 150 -18.11 -18.08 -4.55
CA ILE A 150 -17.66 -17.12 -5.57
C ILE A 150 -18.38 -17.39 -6.90
N ALA A 151 -18.42 -18.64 -7.36
CA ALA A 151 -19.12 -19.01 -8.60
C ALA A 151 -20.62 -18.68 -8.52
N ARG A 152 -21.27 -18.95 -7.38
CA ARG A 152 -22.66 -18.55 -7.17
C ARG A 152 -22.82 -17.03 -7.17
N GLY A 153 -21.89 -16.30 -6.57
CA GLY A 153 -21.88 -14.84 -6.55
C GLY A 153 -21.76 -14.23 -7.93
N GLU A 154 -20.92 -14.80 -8.79
CA GLU A 154 -20.78 -14.41 -10.20
C GLU A 154 -22.10 -14.61 -10.96
N GLU A 155 -22.78 -15.75 -10.78
CA GLU A 155 -24.10 -15.96 -11.38
C GLU A 155 -25.11 -14.90 -10.94
N VAL A 156 -25.08 -14.53 -9.65
CA VAL A 156 -25.95 -13.49 -9.10
C VAL A 156 -25.61 -12.14 -9.74
N TYR A 157 -24.33 -11.77 -9.79
CA TYR A 157 -23.81 -10.54 -10.41
C TYR A 157 -24.31 -10.38 -11.85
N GLN A 158 -24.29 -11.47 -12.61
CA GLN A 158 -24.81 -11.53 -13.98
C GLN A 158 -26.34 -11.39 -14.02
N SER A 159 -27.05 -12.12 -13.16
CA SER A 159 -28.52 -12.17 -13.17
C SER A 159 -29.21 -10.89 -12.68
N VAL A 160 -28.59 -10.17 -11.74
CA VAL A 160 -29.08 -8.87 -11.24
C VAL A 160 -28.47 -7.69 -12.00
N GLU A 161 -27.68 -7.99 -13.05
CA GLU A 161 -27.14 -7.04 -14.00
C GLU A 161 -26.22 -5.96 -13.38
N CYS A 162 -25.47 -6.31 -12.33
CA CYS A 162 -24.46 -5.42 -11.74
C CYS A 162 -23.45 -4.91 -12.79
N TRP A 163 -23.12 -5.76 -13.76
CA TRP A 163 -22.21 -5.47 -14.87
C TRP A 163 -22.67 -4.31 -15.77
N ARG A 164 -23.96 -3.92 -15.77
CA ARG A 164 -24.42 -2.76 -16.56
C ARG A 164 -23.79 -1.45 -16.10
N CYS A 165 -23.48 -1.33 -14.81
CA CYS A 165 -22.79 -0.16 -14.26
C CYS A 165 -21.32 -0.47 -13.96
N HIS A 166 -21.03 -1.63 -13.38
CA HIS A 166 -19.69 -1.96 -12.94
C HIS A 166 -18.84 -2.67 -14.01
N GLY A 167 -19.39 -3.03 -15.17
CA GLY A 167 -18.67 -3.78 -16.21
C GLY A 167 -18.58 -5.28 -15.95
N GLN A 168 -18.11 -6.05 -16.92
CA GLN A 168 -18.05 -7.51 -16.78
C GLN A 168 -16.99 -7.94 -15.75
N GLU A 169 -15.84 -7.29 -15.78
CA GLU A 169 -14.72 -7.52 -14.85
C GLU A 169 -14.76 -6.60 -13.62
N GLY A 170 -15.84 -5.82 -13.46
CA GLY A 170 -16.04 -4.95 -12.30
C GLY A 170 -15.29 -3.61 -12.36
N ARG A 171 -14.71 -3.18 -13.48
CA ARG A 171 -13.88 -1.96 -13.57
C ARG A 171 -14.63 -0.63 -13.74
N GLY A 172 -15.95 -0.64 -13.66
CA GLY A 172 -16.77 0.56 -13.82
C GLY A 172 -17.00 0.98 -15.28
N ASP A 173 -16.77 0.06 -16.23
CA ASP A 173 -16.89 0.23 -17.68
C ASP A 173 -18.22 -0.31 -18.26
N GLY A 174 -19.23 -0.47 -17.41
CA GLY A 174 -20.54 -0.95 -17.85
C GLY A 174 -21.23 0.00 -18.82
N GLU A 175 -22.09 -0.51 -19.71
CA GLU A 175 -22.79 0.29 -20.74
C GLU A 175 -23.63 1.46 -20.19
N SER A 176 -24.04 1.39 -18.92
CA SER A 176 -24.80 2.44 -18.23
C SER A 176 -23.91 3.35 -17.37
N ALA A 177 -22.62 3.03 -17.19
CA ALA A 177 -21.67 3.84 -16.43
C ALA A 177 -21.61 5.31 -16.90
N PRO A 178 -21.53 5.64 -18.21
CA PRO A 178 -21.53 7.03 -18.67
C PRO A 178 -22.91 7.72 -18.60
N THR A 179 -23.88 7.15 -17.88
CA THR A 179 -25.21 7.76 -17.68
C THR A 179 -25.51 8.10 -16.21
N LEU A 180 -24.59 7.75 -15.31
CA LEU A 180 -24.83 7.82 -13.87
C LEU A 180 -24.71 9.25 -13.34
N ASN A 181 -25.74 9.68 -12.63
CA ASN A 181 -25.74 10.93 -11.87
C ASN A 181 -26.16 10.64 -10.43
N ASP A 182 -25.66 11.42 -9.49
CA ASP A 182 -26.19 11.44 -8.13
C ASP A 182 -27.59 12.07 -8.08
N ASP A 183 -28.24 12.01 -6.93
CA ASP A 183 -29.59 12.54 -6.74
C ASP A 183 -29.69 14.07 -6.87
N THR A 184 -28.57 14.76 -6.82
CA THR A 184 -28.45 16.22 -7.05
C THR A 184 -28.13 16.57 -8.50
N GLY A 185 -27.89 15.57 -9.35
CA GLY A 185 -27.65 15.72 -10.78
C GLY A 185 -26.19 15.93 -11.17
N PHE A 186 -25.22 15.68 -10.28
CA PHE A 186 -23.80 15.67 -10.64
C PHE A 186 -23.39 14.30 -11.18
N PRO A 187 -22.43 14.24 -12.14
CA PRO A 187 -21.90 12.97 -12.63
C PRO A 187 -21.24 12.19 -11.49
N ILE A 188 -21.44 10.88 -11.49
CA ILE A 188 -20.82 9.97 -10.52
C ILE A 188 -20.30 8.72 -11.23
N PHE A 189 -19.10 8.30 -10.90
CA PHE A 189 -18.50 7.10 -11.48
C PHE A 189 -18.95 5.85 -10.71
N ALA A 190 -19.17 4.74 -11.43
CA ALA A 190 -19.25 3.44 -10.81
C ALA A 190 -17.90 3.09 -10.18
N ALA A 191 -17.92 2.47 -8.99
CA ALA A 191 -16.70 2.01 -8.34
C ALA A 191 -16.02 0.90 -9.15
N ASP A 192 -14.69 0.96 -9.27
CA ASP A 192 -13.87 -0.17 -9.72
C ASP A 192 -13.83 -1.22 -8.61
N LEU A 193 -14.56 -2.31 -8.81
CA LEU A 193 -14.71 -3.41 -7.87
C LEU A 193 -13.44 -4.24 -7.68
N THR A 194 -12.41 -4.01 -8.50
CA THR A 194 -11.08 -4.62 -8.34
C THR A 194 -10.19 -3.84 -7.36
N GLU A 195 -10.68 -2.72 -6.83
CA GLU A 195 -10.01 -1.87 -5.84
C GLU A 195 -10.82 -1.76 -4.54
N ASN A 196 -11.10 -2.89 -3.88
CA ASN A 196 -11.94 -2.92 -2.67
C ASN A 196 -11.46 -2.00 -1.52
N TRP A 197 -10.17 -1.68 -1.44
CA TRP A 197 -9.61 -0.71 -0.48
C TRP A 197 -10.14 0.72 -0.68
N ARG A 198 -10.84 0.98 -1.79
CA ARG A 198 -11.49 2.26 -2.10
C ARG A 198 -13.00 2.28 -1.91
N PHE A 199 -13.60 1.20 -1.41
CA PHE A 199 -15.04 1.13 -1.29
C PHE A 199 -15.58 2.06 -0.20
N ASN A 200 -16.62 2.81 -0.56
CA ASN A 200 -17.44 3.53 0.40
C ASN A 200 -18.10 2.54 1.37
N GLY A 201 -17.72 2.61 2.65
CA GLY A 201 -18.27 1.77 3.71
C GLY A 201 -17.47 0.52 4.05
N GLY A 202 -16.40 0.24 3.31
CA GLY A 202 -15.43 -0.82 3.60
C GLY A 202 -15.38 -1.94 2.55
N GLY A 203 -14.21 -2.58 2.44
CA GLY A 203 -13.87 -3.52 1.37
C GLY A 203 -13.94 -5.00 1.76
N GLU A 204 -14.31 -5.33 3.01
CA GLU A 204 -14.44 -6.71 3.47
C GLU A 204 -15.81 -7.32 3.16
N VAL A 205 -15.93 -8.66 3.17
CA VAL A 205 -17.15 -9.37 2.75
C VAL A 205 -18.38 -8.91 3.53
N GLU A 206 -18.29 -8.79 4.85
CA GLU A 206 -19.38 -8.29 5.70
C GLU A 206 -19.76 -6.83 5.40
N GLU A 207 -18.80 -6.02 4.98
CA GLU A 207 -19.00 -4.60 4.68
C GLU A 207 -19.64 -4.43 3.30
N ILE A 208 -19.17 -5.19 2.31
CA ILE A 208 -19.78 -5.29 0.99
C ILE A 208 -21.22 -5.81 1.13
N TYR A 209 -21.45 -6.87 1.91
CA TYR A 209 -22.80 -7.38 2.17
C TYR A 209 -23.71 -6.33 2.81
N ARG A 210 -23.18 -5.55 3.77
CA ARG A 210 -23.92 -4.43 4.37
C ARG A 210 -24.28 -3.39 3.32
N VAL A 211 -23.34 -2.95 2.48
CA VAL A 211 -23.61 -2.00 1.39
C VAL A 211 -24.67 -2.54 0.42
N LEU A 212 -24.63 -3.82 0.05
CA LEU A 212 -25.67 -4.45 -0.79
C LEU A 212 -27.04 -4.45 -0.12
N ARG A 213 -27.10 -4.66 1.21
CA ARG A 213 -28.34 -4.66 1.99
C ARG A 213 -28.90 -3.26 2.23
N THR A 214 -28.06 -2.24 2.41
CA THR A 214 -28.50 -0.88 2.70
C THR A 214 -28.62 -0.03 1.45
N GLY A 215 -27.81 -0.27 0.41
CA GLY A 215 -27.61 0.67 -0.71
C GLY A 215 -26.83 1.92 -0.27
N LEU A 216 -26.42 2.74 -1.24
CA LEU A 216 -25.70 3.99 -1.03
C LEU A 216 -26.63 5.18 -1.34
N ASP A 217 -27.28 5.73 -0.31
CA ASP A 217 -28.26 6.81 -0.49
C ASP A 217 -27.66 8.03 -1.20
N GLY A 218 -28.45 8.61 -2.10
CA GLY A 218 -28.03 9.70 -2.97
C GLY A 218 -27.19 9.27 -4.17
N THR A 219 -27.06 7.97 -4.43
CA THR A 219 -26.42 7.44 -5.64
C THR A 219 -27.36 6.48 -6.39
N PRO A 220 -27.04 6.12 -7.64
CA PRO A 220 -27.75 5.05 -8.36
C PRO A 220 -27.61 3.64 -7.75
N MET A 221 -26.69 3.42 -6.80
CA MET A 221 -26.46 2.11 -6.17
C MET A 221 -27.53 1.80 -5.12
N ALA A 222 -28.65 1.23 -5.59
CA ALA A 222 -29.82 0.91 -4.78
C ALA A 222 -29.57 -0.22 -3.77
N THR A 223 -30.51 -0.36 -2.83
CA THR A 223 -30.56 -1.53 -1.93
C THR A 223 -31.04 -2.76 -2.69
N PHE A 224 -30.43 -3.92 -2.38
CA PHE A 224 -30.88 -5.22 -2.87
C PHE A 224 -31.81 -5.94 -1.89
N SER A 225 -32.13 -5.32 -0.75
CA SER A 225 -33.09 -5.90 0.21
C SER A 225 -34.49 -6.07 -0.41
N ASP A 226 -34.92 -5.14 -1.27
CA ASP A 226 -36.24 -5.22 -1.92
C ASP A 226 -36.38 -6.44 -2.82
N ILE A 227 -35.32 -6.81 -3.55
CA ILE A 227 -35.35 -7.97 -4.45
C ILE A 227 -35.18 -9.29 -3.68
N VAL A 228 -34.53 -9.25 -2.51
CA VAL A 228 -34.51 -10.38 -1.55
C VAL A 228 -35.90 -10.60 -0.97
N ASP A 229 -36.57 -9.54 -0.53
CA ASP A 229 -37.92 -9.60 0.05
C ASP A 229 -38.97 -10.04 -0.99
N ALA A 230 -38.78 -9.65 -2.26
CA ALA A 230 -39.57 -10.13 -3.38
C ALA A 230 -39.28 -11.58 -3.78
N GLY A 231 -38.25 -12.21 -3.20
CA GLY A 231 -37.86 -13.59 -3.48
C GLY A 231 -37.20 -13.81 -4.85
N VAL A 232 -36.64 -12.75 -5.45
CA VAL A 232 -35.88 -12.84 -6.71
C VAL A 232 -34.53 -13.51 -6.47
N ILE A 233 -33.88 -13.13 -5.36
CA ILE A 233 -32.66 -13.76 -4.84
C ILE A 233 -32.82 -13.99 -3.33
N THR A 234 -31.90 -14.73 -2.72
CA THR A 234 -31.90 -15.01 -1.27
C THR A 234 -30.82 -14.22 -0.53
N ASN A 235 -30.88 -14.19 0.81
CA ASN A 235 -29.78 -13.64 1.62
C ASN A 235 -28.46 -14.41 1.43
N GLU A 236 -28.53 -15.71 1.16
CA GLU A 236 -27.35 -16.53 0.86
C GLU A 236 -26.74 -16.18 -0.51
N ASP A 237 -27.58 -15.82 -1.47
CA ASP A 237 -27.14 -15.29 -2.77
C ASP A 237 -26.43 -13.93 -2.61
N LEU A 238 -26.92 -13.04 -1.74
CA LEU A 238 -26.23 -11.78 -1.46
C LEU A 238 -24.89 -11.98 -0.76
N TRP A 239 -24.77 -12.97 0.14
CA TRP A 239 -23.46 -13.32 0.71
C TRP A 239 -22.50 -13.87 -0.34
N SER A 240 -23.00 -14.75 -1.22
CA SER A 240 -22.22 -15.26 -2.36
C SER A 240 -21.76 -14.11 -3.27
N LEU A 241 -22.65 -13.15 -3.57
CA LEU A 241 -22.33 -11.95 -4.34
C LEU A 241 -21.24 -11.12 -3.65
N ALA A 242 -21.31 -10.92 -2.33
CA ALA A 242 -20.27 -10.21 -1.59
C ALA A 242 -18.91 -10.92 -1.64
N HIS A 243 -18.89 -12.27 -1.56
CA HIS A 243 -17.67 -13.06 -1.76
C HIS A 243 -17.10 -12.90 -3.18
N TYR A 244 -17.96 -12.90 -4.20
CA TYR A 244 -17.54 -12.66 -5.58
C TYR A 244 -16.94 -11.26 -5.76
N VAL A 245 -17.64 -10.21 -5.32
CA VAL A 245 -17.13 -8.83 -5.40
C VAL A 245 -15.80 -8.69 -4.66
N ARG A 246 -15.65 -9.29 -3.47
CA ARG A 246 -14.36 -9.29 -2.75
C ARG A 246 -13.25 -10.00 -3.53
N SER A 247 -13.58 -11.06 -4.27
CA SER A 247 -12.61 -11.86 -5.04
C SER A 247 -12.08 -11.17 -6.30
N LEU A 248 -12.72 -10.08 -6.75
CA LEU A 248 -12.25 -9.27 -7.89
C LEU A 248 -10.99 -8.44 -7.54
N SER A 249 -10.75 -8.22 -6.25
CA SER A 249 -9.57 -7.49 -5.75
C SER A 249 -8.49 -8.47 -5.24
N PRO A 250 -7.20 -8.06 -5.24
CA PRO A 250 -6.13 -8.80 -4.56
C PRO A 250 -6.46 -9.19 -3.11
N GLU A 251 -5.80 -10.24 -2.61
CA GLU A 251 -6.01 -10.72 -1.24
C GLU A 251 -5.65 -9.65 -0.20
N GLU A 252 -4.54 -8.94 -0.41
CA GLU A 252 -4.09 -7.83 0.42
C GLU A 252 -4.12 -6.51 -0.36
N GLU A 253 -4.38 -5.41 0.36
CA GLU A 253 -4.25 -4.06 -0.22
C GLU A 253 -2.84 -3.84 -0.77
N PRO A 254 -2.69 -3.26 -1.97
CA PRO A 254 -1.37 -3.01 -2.53
C PRO A 254 -0.53 -2.10 -1.64
N SER A 255 0.69 -2.55 -1.32
CA SER A 255 1.69 -1.71 -0.67
C SER A 255 2.47 -0.87 -1.69
N VAL A 256 2.75 0.38 -1.33
CA VAL A 256 3.59 1.27 -2.16
C VAL A 256 5.06 0.93 -1.93
N GLU A 257 5.71 0.41 -2.96
CA GLU A 257 7.14 0.11 -2.95
C GLU A 257 7.93 1.14 -3.76
N GLU A 258 9.00 1.69 -3.18
CA GLU A 258 9.81 2.72 -3.86
C GLU A 258 10.67 2.14 -5.00
N VAL A 259 10.89 0.82 -5.05
CA VAL A 259 11.83 0.16 -5.97
C VAL A 259 11.11 -0.87 -6.84
N VAL A 260 10.91 -0.52 -8.11
CA VAL A 260 10.49 -1.43 -9.17
C VAL A 260 11.69 -2.24 -9.64
N THR A 261 11.62 -3.57 -9.48
CA THR A 261 12.69 -4.47 -9.94
C THR A 261 12.35 -5.00 -11.32
N ALA A 262 13.27 -4.84 -12.28
CA ALA A 262 13.16 -5.49 -13.57
C ALA A 262 13.81 -6.88 -13.53
N GLN A 263 13.04 -7.94 -13.74
CA GLN A 263 13.56 -9.31 -13.73
C GLN A 263 14.48 -9.57 -14.94
N LEU A 264 15.66 -10.17 -14.71
CA LEU A 264 16.54 -10.60 -15.79
C LEU A 264 16.06 -11.93 -16.40
N LEU A 265 15.78 -11.93 -17.70
CA LEU A 265 15.47 -13.11 -18.50
C LEU A 265 16.73 -13.62 -19.19
N THR A 266 17.19 -14.83 -18.86
CA THR A 266 18.40 -15.43 -19.45
C THR A 266 18.11 -16.42 -20.57
N ASP A 267 16.99 -17.13 -20.48
CA ASP A 267 16.68 -18.27 -21.36
C ASP A 267 15.33 -18.13 -22.09
N THR A 268 14.65 -16.99 -21.89
CA THR A 268 13.35 -16.68 -22.47
C THR A 268 13.46 -15.38 -23.28
N PRO A 269 12.87 -15.29 -24.48
CA PRO A 269 12.78 -14.03 -25.22
C PRO A 269 12.07 -12.94 -24.41
N LEU A 270 12.41 -11.68 -24.67
CA LEU A 270 11.71 -10.54 -24.11
C LEU A 270 10.26 -10.50 -24.64
N PRO A 271 9.25 -10.21 -23.78
CA PRO A 271 7.86 -10.16 -24.21
C PRO A 271 7.63 -9.15 -25.34
N GLN A 272 6.75 -9.50 -26.27
CA GLN A 272 6.43 -8.66 -27.43
C GLN A 272 5.00 -8.11 -27.42
N THR A 273 4.11 -8.68 -26.59
CA THR A 273 2.72 -8.24 -26.44
C THR A 273 2.36 -8.09 -24.96
N VAL A 274 1.24 -7.41 -24.71
CA VAL A 274 0.72 -7.17 -23.36
C VAL A 274 0.13 -8.41 -22.72
N GLU A 275 -0.22 -9.44 -23.51
CA GLU A 275 -0.78 -10.72 -23.04
C GLU A 275 0.27 -11.85 -22.94
N ASP A 276 1.55 -11.53 -23.02
CA ASP A 276 2.61 -12.54 -22.88
C ASP A 276 2.57 -13.18 -21.47
N VAL A 277 2.69 -14.51 -21.40
CA VAL A 277 2.59 -15.29 -20.16
C VAL A 277 3.64 -14.90 -19.12
N ILE A 278 4.75 -14.30 -19.55
CA ILE A 278 5.78 -13.76 -18.66
C ILE A 278 5.18 -12.77 -17.63
N TRP A 279 4.14 -12.03 -18.01
CA TRP A 279 3.48 -11.07 -17.14
C TRP A 279 2.65 -11.71 -16.02
N GLU A 280 2.34 -13.01 -16.09
CA GLU A 280 1.67 -13.73 -14.99
C GLU A 280 2.64 -13.99 -13.82
N GLU A 281 3.95 -14.13 -14.10
CA GLU A 281 4.98 -14.40 -13.09
C GLU A 281 5.78 -13.14 -12.70
N ALA A 282 5.76 -12.10 -13.54
CA ALA A 282 6.50 -10.87 -13.28
C ALA A 282 5.91 -10.09 -12.10
N GLU A 283 6.76 -9.67 -11.18
CA GLU A 283 6.37 -8.89 -10.00
C GLU A 283 5.66 -7.58 -10.38
N ARG A 284 4.54 -7.31 -9.71
CA ARG A 284 3.64 -6.19 -10.01
C ARG A 284 3.72 -5.14 -8.91
N PHE A 285 4.14 -3.93 -9.27
CA PHE A 285 4.33 -2.82 -8.35
C PHE A 285 3.19 -1.81 -8.49
N TYR A 286 2.59 -1.41 -7.36
CA TYR A 286 1.55 -0.38 -7.32
C TYR A 286 2.16 1.01 -7.13
N VAL A 287 1.87 1.91 -8.08
CA VAL A 287 2.35 3.30 -8.05
C VAL A 287 1.14 4.24 -7.99
N PRO A 288 0.82 4.82 -6.82
CA PRO A 288 -0.25 5.80 -6.71
C PRO A 288 0.09 7.08 -7.50
N LEU A 289 -0.94 7.63 -8.13
CA LEU A 289 -0.93 8.92 -8.79
C LEU A 289 -1.80 9.91 -8.02
N SER A 290 -1.57 11.19 -8.26
CA SER A 290 -2.37 12.27 -7.70
C SER A 290 -2.52 13.39 -8.71
N GLY A 291 -3.59 14.17 -8.60
CA GLY A 291 -3.87 15.25 -9.55
C GLY A 291 -2.76 16.30 -9.53
N GLN A 292 -2.30 16.69 -10.70
CA GLN A 292 -1.37 17.81 -10.81
C GLN A 292 -2.09 19.13 -10.53
N ILE A 293 -1.73 19.76 -9.41
CA ILE A 293 -2.30 21.04 -8.97
C ILE A 293 -1.27 22.18 -8.89
N VAL A 294 -0.03 21.96 -9.37
CA VAL A 294 1.06 22.95 -9.28
C VAL A 294 1.14 23.82 -10.53
N VAL A 295 1.12 23.22 -11.71
CA VAL A 295 1.26 23.92 -13.01
C VAL A 295 -0.11 24.11 -13.64
N GLN A 296 -0.42 25.34 -14.06
CA GLN A 296 -1.68 25.64 -14.74
C GLN A 296 -1.65 25.17 -16.22
N PRO A 297 -2.81 24.85 -16.80
CA PRO A 297 -4.11 24.68 -16.14
C PRO A 297 -4.13 23.44 -15.22
N ARG A 298 -4.80 23.57 -14.07
CA ARG A 298 -4.90 22.50 -13.06
C ARG A 298 -6.15 21.67 -13.24
N TRP A 299 -6.08 20.41 -12.78
CA TRP A 299 -7.22 19.49 -12.76
C TRP A 299 -7.29 18.78 -11.42
N PHE A 300 -8.40 18.95 -10.73
CA PHE A 300 -8.57 18.49 -9.35
C PHE A 300 -9.29 17.15 -9.23
N ASN A 301 -9.79 16.59 -10.34
CA ASN A 301 -10.45 15.29 -10.40
C ASN A 301 -9.72 14.34 -11.35
N PRO A 302 -8.45 13.96 -11.06
CA PRO A 302 -7.77 12.93 -11.84
C PRO A 302 -8.58 11.62 -11.78
N ARG A 303 -8.86 11.02 -12.93
CA ARG A 303 -9.55 9.72 -12.95
C ARG A 303 -8.58 8.56 -12.84
N VAL A 304 -7.37 8.71 -13.40
CA VAL A 304 -6.28 7.75 -13.20
C VAL A 304 -5.60 8.04 -11.87
N ASP A 305 -5.81 7.17 -10.90
CA ASP A 305 -5.42 7.33 -9.52
C ASP A 305 -4.18 6.50 -9.14
N ALA A 306 -3.83 5.51 -9.97
CA ALA A 306 -2.65 4.67 -9.82
C ALA A 306 -2.31 3.98 -11.14
N VAL A 307 -1.07 3.52 -11.25
CA VAL A 307 -0.63 2.59 -12.29
C VAL A 307 0.02 1.37 -11.64
N TRP A 308 -0.17 0.22 -12.27
CA TRP A 308 0.55 -1.00 -11.97
C TRP A 308 1.70 -1.19 -12.95
N VAL A 309 2.88 -1.48 -12.43
CA VAL A 309 4.12 -1.54 -13.20
C VAL A 309 4.75 -2.93 -13.08
N GLN A 310 5.10 -3.53 -14.20
CA GLN A 310 5.88 -4.77 -14.28
C GLN A 310 7.06 -4.54 -15.22
N ALA A 311 8.24 -5.07 -14.88
CA ALA A 311 9.44 -4.85 -15.65
C ALA A 311 10.26 -6.13 -15.82
N VAL A 312 10.75 -6.37 -17.02
CA VAL A 312 11.67 -7.48 -17.34
C VAL A 312 12.72 -7.02 -18.35
N HIS A 313 13.92 -7.61 -18.34
CA HIS A 313 14.98 -7.26 -19.29
C HIS A 313 15.80 -8.49 -19.68
N ASP A 314 16.42 -8.48 -20.86
CA ASP A 314 17.30 -9.57 -21.33
C ASP A 314 18.80 -9.20 -21.25
N GLY A 315 19.09 -8.07 -20.62
CA GLY A 315 20.44 -7.49 -20.53
C GLY A 315 20.83 -6.65 -21.76
N ARG A 316 19.97 -6.52 -22.76
CA ARG A 316 20.13 -5.64 -23.93
C ARG A 316 18.98 -4.66 -24.09
N GLU A 317 17.75 -5.12 -23.86
CA GLU A 317 16.52 -4.33 -23.89
C GLU A 317 15.75 -4.48 -22.57
N LEU A 318 15.02 -3.43 -22.20
CA LEU A 318 14.03 -3.42 -21.13
C LEU A 318 12.64 -3.49 -21.76
N ALA A 319 11.77 -4.32 -21.18
CA ALA A 319 10.33 -4.31 -21.38
C ALA A 319 9.65 -3.83 -20.09
N LEU A 320 8.81 -2.82 -20.20
CA LEU A 320 8.07 -2.20 -19.11
C LEU A 320 6.58 -2.23 -19.46
N LEU A 321 5.81 -3.04 -18.74
CA LEU A 321 4.37 -3.09 -18.84
C LEU A 321 3.76 -2.18 -17.78
N VAL A 322 2.92 -1.24 -18.21
CA VAL A 322 2.17 -0.35 -17.33
C VAL A 322 0.68 -0.56 -17.58
N SER A 323 -0.12 -0.71 -16.51
CA SER A 323 -1.57 -0.89 -16.60
C SER A 323 -2.32 -0.02 -15.61
N TRP A 324 -3.50 0.49 -16.00
CA TRP A 324 -4.36 1.30 -15.14
C TRP A 324 -5.83 1.13 -15.53
N GLY A 325 -6.73 1.37 -14.57
CA GLY A 325 -8.16 1.38 -14.81
C GLY A 325 -8.57 2.61 -15.61
N ASP A 326 -9.27 2.40 -16.71
CA ASP A 326 -9.81 3.44 -17.58
C ASP A 326 -11.10 2.90 -18.22
N PRO A 327 -12.28 3.33 -17.76
CA PRO A 327 -13.55 2.83 -18.28
C PRO A 327 -13.82 3.12 -19.76
N SER A 328 -13.08 4.07 -20.36
CA SER A 328 -13.22 4.51 -21.75
C SER A 328 -11.97 4.18 -22.57
N GLU A 329 -12.16 3.92 -23.86
CA GLU A 329 -11.05 3.92 -24.83
C GLU A 329 -10.99 5.33 -25.47
N SER A 330 -10.46 6.32 -24.73
CA SER A 330 -10.61 7.72 -25.13
C SER A 330 -9.87 8.02 -26.43
N PRO A 331 -10.46 8.77 -27.37
CA PRO A 331 -11.81 9.34 -27.29
C PRO A 331 -12.93 8.32 -27.61
N ASP A 332 -13.86 8.13 -26.68
CA ASP A 332 -15.03 7.29 -26.81
C ASP A 332 -16.31 8.13 -26.93
N THR A 333 -17.02 7.91 -28.04
CA THR A 333 -18.31 8.56 -28.31
C THR A 333 -19.40 8.21 -27.29
N LEU A 334 -19.31 7.07 -26.60
CA LEU A 334 -20.25 6.69 -25.53
C LEU A 334 -20.07 7.56 -24.28
N TRP A 335 -18.85 8.02 -24.02
CA TRP A 335 -18.51 8.81 -22.83
C TRP A 335 -18.56 10.32 -23.07
N THR A 336 -18.68 10.78 -24.32
CA THR A 336 -18.65 12.21 -24.67
C THR A 336 -19.63 13.08 -23.87
N ASP A 337 -20.90 12.68 -23.75
CA ASP A 337 -21.92 13.46 -23.02
C ASP A 337 -21.67 13.47 -21.50
N PHE A 338 -21.14 12.36 -20.97
CA PHE A 338 -20.76 12.24 -19.56
C PHE A 338 -19.53 13.10 -19.25
N GLY A 339 -18.47 12.97 -20.04
CA GLY A 339 -17.26 13.78 -19.96
C GLY A 339 -17.56 15.28 -20.08
N GLY A 340 -18.50 15.66 -20.94
CA GLY A 340 -18.99 17.04 -21.02
C GLY A 340 -19.63 17.54 -19.71
N GLN A 341 -20.38 16.69 -19.00
CA GLN A 341 -20.91 17.01 -17.67
C GLN A 341 -19.80 17.11 -16.62
N VAL A 342 -18.81 16.21 -16.67
CA VAL A 342 -17.64 16.25 -15.78
C VAL A 342 -16.87 17.56 -15.98
N VAL A 343 -16.51 17.91 -17.21
CA VAL A 343 -15.79 19.16 -17.54
C VAL A 343 -16.59 20.39 -17.13
N THR A 344 -17.91 20.38 -17.30
CA THR A 344 -18.78 21.48 -16.83
C THR A 344 -18.80 21.57 -15.30
N THR A 345 -18.80 20.43 -14.61
CA THR A 345 -18.88 20.34 -13.14
C THR A 345 -17.55 20.67 -12.46
N MET A 346 -16.44 20.28 -13.08
CA MET A 346 -15.06 20.38 -12.56
C MET A 346 -14.25 21.51 -13.20
N GLY A 347 -14.86 22.26 -14.12
CA GLY A 347 -14.20 23.30 -14.90
C GLY A 347 -13.37 24.25 -14.03
N SER A 348 -12.13 24.49 -14.45
CA SER A 348 -11.20 25.40 -13.79
C SER A 348 -11.29 26.80 -14.39
N ASP A 349 -11.11 27.83 -13.55
CA ASP A 349 -10.94 29.22 -14.00
C ASP A 349 -9.53 29.49 -14.58
N ASP A 350 -8.65 28.47 -14.59
CA ASP A 350 -7.30 28.59 -15.14
C ASP A 350 -7.34 28.84 -16.66
N GLU A 351 -6.49 29.75 -17.14
CA GLU A 351 -6.36 30.01 -18.57
C GLU A 351 -5.84 28.76 -19.30
N GLY A 352 -6.56 28.35 -20.35
CA GLY A 352 -6.22 27.17 -21.14
C GLY A 352 -6.73 25.84 -20.59
N ALA A 353 -7.53 25.85 -19.52
CA ALA A 353 -8.20 24.64 -19.03
C ALA A 353 -9.09 24.00 -20.11
N ALA A 354 -9.21 22.67 -20.06
CA ALA A 354 -10.06 21.90 -20.95
C ALA A 354 -11.50 22.46 -20.98
N THR A 355 -12.00 22.68 -22.19
CA THR A 355 -13.38 23.15 -22.43
C THR A 355 -14.28 22.05 -22.99
N GLY A 356 -13.78 20.83 -23.10
CA GLY A 356 -14.49 19.64 -23.57
C GLY A 356 -13.70 18.38 -23.26
N SER A 357 -14.38 17.24 -23.26
CA SER A 357 -13.81 15.89 -23.15
C SER A 357 -13.44 15.31 -24.51
N GLY A 358 -12.90 14.10 -24.53
CA GLY A 358 -12.60 13.35 -25.75
C GLY A 358 -11.25 13.71 -26.35
N THR A 359 -10.26 13.98 -25.49
CA THR A 359 -8.85 13.89 -25.89
C THR A 359 -8.39 12.44 -25.86
N ALA A 360 -7.20 12.17 -26.41
CA ALA A 360 -6.60 10.84 -26.31
C ALA A 360 -6.15 10.57 -24.88
N ASP A 361 -6.30 9.31 -24.43
CA ASP A 361 -5.62 8.83 -23.22
C ASP A 361 -4.12 8.89 -23.44
N GLN A 362 -3.39 9.21 -22.37
CA GLN A 362 -1.94 9.37 -22.45
C GLN A 362 -1.25 8.72 -21.26
N LEU A 363 -0.08 8.16 -21.52
CA LEU A 363 0.82 7.68 -20.48
C LEU A 363 2.23 8.20 -20.76
N VAL A 364 2.84 8.77 -19.73
CA VAL A 364 4.23 9.22 -19.75
C VAL A 364 5.02 8.50 -18.68
N VAL A 365 6.07 7.80 -19.10
CA VAL A 365 7.14 7.31 -18.22
C VAL A 365 8.29 8.29 -18.32
N GLN A 366 8.72 8.85 -17.19
CA GLN A 366 9.82 9.82 -17.15
C GLN A 366 11.02 9.31 -16.36
N PHE A 367 12.19 9.70 -16.84
CA PHE A 367 13.49 9.46 -16.25
C PHE A 367 14.27 10.78 -16.18
N PRO A 368 15.28 10.92 -15.31
CA PRO A 368 16.21 12.03 -15.43
C PRO A 368 17.00 11.89 -16.73
N GLN A 369 17.28 13.01 -17.43
CA GLN A 369 18.12 12.96 -18.64
C GLN A 369 19.54 12.44 -18.33
N GLN A 370 20.05 12.77 -17.14
CA GLN A 370 21.35 12.31 -16.65
C GLN A 370 21.22 11.90 -15.18
N LEU A 371 21.87 10.79 -14.81
CA LEU A 371 21.99 10.40 -13.41
C LEU A 371 22.97 11.34 -12.71
N SER A 372 22.51 12.04 -11.67
CA SER A 372 23.38 12.84 -10.81
C SER A 372 24.12 11.93 -9.83
N GLU A 373 25.37 12.26 -9.49
CA GLU A 373 26.16 11.52 -8.48
C GLU A 373 25.67 11.78 -7.03
N GLY A 374 24.44 12.29 -6.83
CA GLY A 374 23.89 12.73 -5.54
C GLY A 374 22.37 12.54 -5.41
N GLN A 375 21.76 13.15 -4.38
CA GLN A 375 20.31 13.07 -4.14
C GLN A 375 19.49 14.07 -4.97
N GLU A 376 20.13 14.94 -5.76
CA GLU A 376 19.43 15.93 -6.58
C GLU A 376 18.76 15.23 -7.76
N ARG A 377 17.42 15.20 -7.74
CA ARG A 377 16.57 14.69 -8.82
C ARG A 377 15.95 15.86 -9.56
N PRO A 378 15.70 15.76 -10.88
CA PRO A 378 14.77 16.65 -11.56
C PRO A 378 13.46 16.76 -10.81
N TYR A 379 12.76 17.87 -10.94
CA TYR A 379 11.41 17.95 -10.41
C TYR A 379 10.52 16.89 -11.07
N PHE A 380 9.65 16.21 -10.31
CA PHE A 380 8.81 15.11 -10.84
C PHE A 380 7.76 15.59 -11.83
N LEU A 381 7.63 16.90 -12.05
CA LEU A 381 6.78 17.49 -13.08
C LEU A 381 7.60 17.74 -14.34
N GLN A 382 8.17 16.66 -14.90
CA GLN A 382 8.97 16.66 -16.13
C GLN A 382 10.25 17.53 -16.08
N GLY A 383 10.87 17.59 -14.91
CA GLY A 383 12.15 18.26 -14.70
C GLY A 383 12.09 19.79 -14.66
N ASP A 384 13.24 20.41 -14.90
CA ASP A 384 13.39 21.85 -15.02
C ASP A 384 14.52 22.20 -16.02
N THR A 385 14.73 23.49 -16.27
CA THR A 385 15.77 23.95 -17.22
C THR A 385 17.19 23.45 -16.92
N ARG A 386 17.55 23.27 -15.66
CA ARG A 386 18.86 22.77 -15.21
C ARG A 386 18.91 21.24 -15.18
N ASN A 387 17.81 20.63 -14.75
CA ASN A 387 17.67 19.18 -14.61
C ASN A 387 16.50 18.69 -15.49
N PRO A 388 16.72 18.50 -16.80
CA PRO A 388 15.69 18.02 -17.71
C PRO A 388 15.28 16.56 -17.43
N ALA A 389 14.06 16.22 -17.84
CA ALA A 389 13.55 14.85 -17.85
C ALA A 389 13.56 14.29 -19.28
N TYR A 390 13.88 13.02 -19.41
CA TYR A 390 13.73 12.20 -20.60
C TYR A 390 12.45 11.39 -20.46
N THR A 391 11.58 11.41 -21.47
CA THR A 391 10.22 10.85 -21.35
C THR A 391 9.89 9.90 -22.48
N TRP A 392 9.24 8.79 -22.17
CA TRP A 392 8.54 7.94 -23.13
C TRP A 392 7.06 8.27 -23.07
N THR A 393 6.50 8.69 -24.19
CA THR A 393 5.09 9.10 -24.27
C THR A 393 4.34 8.17 -25.20
N TRP A 394 3.24 7.63 -24.70
CA TRP A 394 2.22 6.90 -25.46
C TRP A 394 0.92 7.70 -25.44
N GLN A 395 0.17 7.66 -26.55
CA GLN A 395 -1.17 8.26 -26.68
C GLN A 395 -2.06 7.27 -27.44
N SER A 396 -3.33 7.15 -27.06
CA SER A 396 -4.27 6.18 -27.65
C SER A 396 -4.55 6.43 -29.14
N ASP A 397 -4.43 7.68 -29.62
CA ASP A 397 -4.70 8.08 -31.00
C ASP A 397 -3.46 8.07 -31.92
N ILE A 398 -2.28 7.74 -31.38
CA ILE A 398 -1.01 7.69 -32.11
C ILE A 398 -0.46 6.27 -32.10
N ALA A 399 0.01 5.79 -33.25
CA ALA A 399 0.66 4.49 -33.33
C ALA A 399 2.03 4.50 -32.63
N GLY A 400 2.20 3.63 -31.63
CA GLY A 400 3.46 3.42 -30.92
C GLY A 400 3.70 4.44 -29.80
N ALA A 401 4.97 4.66 -29.46
CA ALA A 401 5.40 5.64 -28.47
C ALA A 401 6.53 6.49 -29.05
N PHE A 402 6.85 7.60 -28.39
CA PHE A 402 7.95 8.46 -28.77
C PHE A 402 8.71 9.00 -27.56
N GLU A 403 10.00 9.28 -27.78
CA GLU A 403 10.91 9.89 -26.83
C GLU A 403 10.95 11.41 -26.97
N SER A 404 11.00 12.09 -25.82
CA SER A 404 11.08 13.55 -25.72
C SER A 404 12.02 13.98 -24.60
N ILE A 405 12.49 15.23 -24.67
CA ILE A 405 13.18 15.92 -23.58
C ILE A 405 12.30 17.04 -23.06
N ALA A 406 12.00 17.02 -21.76
CA ALA A 406 11.22 18.02 -21.07
C ALA A 406 12.09 18.83 -20.09
N ARG A 407 11.76 20.11 -19.96
CA ARG A 407 12.44 21.08 -19.07
C ARG A 407 11.41 21.71 -18.11
N GLY A 408 10.46 20.90 -17.68
CA GLY A 408 9.24 21.28 -16.96
C GLY A 408 7.99 20.80 -17.69
N MET A 409 6.90 20.63 -16.94
CA MET A 409 5.63 20.17 -17.47
C MET A 409 5.13 21.08 -18.60
N GLY A 410 4.63 20.46 -19.68
CA GLY A 410 4.16 21.17 -20.88
C GLY A 410 5.28 21.66 -21.80
N THR A 411 6.55 21.32 -21.54
CA THR A 411 7.70 21.73 -22.38
C THR A 411 8.38 20.58 -23.12
N ALA A 412 7.82 19.37 -23.04
CA ALA A 412 8.34 18.18 -23.71
C ALA A 412 8.53 18.42 -25.21
N ALA A 413 9.77 18.30 -25.68
CA ALA A 413 10.13 18.39 -27.09
C ALA A 413 10.50 17.02 -27.61
N ARG A 414 9.73 16.52 -28.59
CA ARG A 414 10.00 15.24 -29.24
C ARG A 414 11.40 15.23 -29.85
N GLN A 415 12.15 14.15 -29.60
CA GLN A 415 13.45 13.95 -30.22
C GLN A 415 13.34 13.67 -31.73
N PRO A 416 14.40 13.91 -32.52
CA PRO A 416 14.43 13.57 -33.95
C PRO A 416 14.19 12.07 -34.19
N ASP A 417 13.67 11.70 -35.36
CA ASP A 417 13.37 10.30 -35.70
C ASP A 417 14.58 9.35 -35.61
N SER A 418 15.80 9.86 -35.72
CA SER A 418 17.03 9.06 -35.57
C SER A 418 17.31 8.64 -34.13
N GLU A 419 16.75 9.36 -33.15
CA GLU A 419 16.89 9.14 -31.72
C GLU A 419 15.62 8.49 -31.11
N GLN A 420 14.71 7.99 -31.95
CA GLN A 420 13.50 7.29 -31.50
C GLN A 420 13.79 5.78 -31.44
N HIS A 421 13.94 5.26 -30.23
CA HIS A 421 14.30 3.89 -29.89
C HIS A 421 13.22 3.15 -29.11
N VAL A 422 12.36 3.87 -28.38
CA VAL A 422 11.24 3.26 -27.67
C VAL A 422 10.18 2.74 -28.66
N ARG A 423 9.70 1.54 -28.40
CA ARG A 423 8.55 0.93 -29.10
C ARG A 423 7.45 0.70 -28.07
N ALA A 424 6.20 0.85 -28.49
CA ALA A 424 5.07 0.51 -27.64
C ALA A 424 4.02 -0.32 -28.36
N THR A 425 3.44 -1.28 -27.64
CA THR A 425 2.17 -1.94 -27.97
C THR A 425 1.19 -1.67 -26.84
N ALA A 426 -0.08 -1.49 -27.18
CA ALA A 426 -1.11 -1.18 -26.21
C ALA A 426 -2.40 -1.94 -26.52
N GLN A 427 -3.19 -2.17 -25.48
CA GLN A 427 -4.52 -2.75 -25.56
C GLN A 427 -5.40 -2.11 -24.49
N HIS A 428 -6.60 -1.73 -24.90
CA HIS A 428 -7.71 -1.48 -23.98
C HIS A 428 -8.64 -2.69 -24.02
N ALA A 429 -8.96 -3.23 -22.85
CA ALA A 429 -9.93 -4.30 -22.70
C ALA A 429 -10.53 -4.24 -21.30
N ASP A 430 -11.85 -4.45 -21.22
CA ASP A 430 -12.62 -4.58 -19.98
C ASP A 430 -12.32 -3.46 -18.96
N GLY A 431 -12.29 -2.20 -19.41
CA GLY A 431 -12.06 -1.02 -18.58
C GLY A 431 -10.63 -0.83 -18.09
N GLN A 432 -9.64 -1.39 -18.79
CA GLN A 432 -8.22 -1.27 -18.45
C GLN A 432 -7.36 -1.05 -19.68
N TRP A 433 -6.44 -0.08 -19.58
CA TRP A 433 -5.31 0.04 -20.49
C TRP A 433 -4.14 -0.82 -20.01
N LYS A 434 -3.46 -1.45 -20.97
CA LYS A 434 -2.13 -2.04 -20.83
C LYS A 434 -1.23 -1.49 -21.92
N VAL A 435 -0.10 -0.91 -21.53
CA VAL A 435 0.91 -0.36 -22.45
C VAL A 435 2.25 -1.00 -22.16
N LEU A 436 2.78 -1.73 -23.14
CA LEU A 436 4.11 -2.32 -23.10
C LEU A 436 5.10 -1.43 -23.84
N PHE A 437 6.04 -0.82 -23.11
CA PHE A 437 7.20 -0.14 -23.67
C PHE A 437 8.37 -1.11 -23.79
N VAL A 438 9.06 -1.09 -24.93
CA VAL A 438 10.31 -1.82 -25.14
C VAL A 438 11.38 -0.87 -25.66
N ARG A 439 12.54 -0.83 -25.00
CA ARG A 439 13.66 0.03 -25.38
C ARG A 439 15.02 -0.65 -25.11
N PRO A 440 16.02 -0.49 -25.98
CA PRO A 440 17.41 -0.77 -25.65
C PRO A 440 17.85 -0.12 -24.34
N LEU A 441 18.65 -0.85 -23.55
CA LEU A 441 19.23 -0.34 -22.31
C LEU A 441 20.22 0.80 -22.59
N ASP A 442 20.98 0.70 -23.68
CA ASP A 442 21.90 1.73 -24.17
C ASP A 442 21.61 2.00 -25.65
N THR A 443 21.22 3.25 -25.96
CA THR A 443 20.94 3.71 -27.32
C THR A 443 22.16 4.37 -27.97
N GLY A 444 23.17 4.74 -27.18
CA GLY A 444 24.34 5.51 -27.62
C GLY A 444 24.06 7.00 -27.90
N GLY A 445 22.83 7.48 -27.67
CA GLY A 445 22.47 8.90 -27.81
C GLY A 445 23.01 9.75 -26.66
N GLU A 446 23.48 10.96 -26.93
CA GLU A 446 24.04 11.85 -25.89
C GLU A 446 22.97 12.40 -24.93
N GLU A 447 21.73 12.53 -25.41
CA GLU A 447 20.59 13.04 -24.63
C GLU A 447 19.75 11.92 -24.00
N ASP A 448 20.09 10.67 -24.29
CA ASP A 448 19.35 9.48 -23.92
C ASP A 448 19.93 8.85 -22.66
N LEU A 449 19.05 8.46 -21.73
CA LEU A 449 19.50 7.80 -20.52
C LEU A 449 19.91 6.35 -20.80
N ALA A 450 21.15 6.00 -20.46
CA ALA A 450 21.61 4.61 -20.43
C ALA A 450 21.16 3.92 -19.13
N LEU A 451 20.44 2.81 -19.27
CA LEU A 451 19.92 2.00 -18.16
C LEU A 451 20.94 0.93 -17.81
N THR A 452 21.78 1.19 -16.80
CA THR A 452 22.85 0.26 -16.42
C THR A 452 22.42 -0.68 -15.31
N ALA A 453 22.80 -1.94 -15.48
CA ALA A 453 22.50 -3.00 -14.55
C ALA A 453 23.14 -2.77 -13.17
N GLY A 454 22.36 -2.90 -12.08
CA GLY A 454 22.81 -2.64 -10.71
C GLY A 454 22.82 -1.16 -10.28
N GLN A 455 22.37 -0.24 -11.14
CA GLN A 455 22.09 1.15 -10.77
C GLN A 455 20.59 1.34 -10.50
N ALA A 456 20.26 2.15 -9.48
CA ALA A 456 18.89 2.59 -9.23
C ALA A 456 18.59 3.82 -10.08
N VAL A 457 17.70 3.68 -11.05
CA VAL A 457 17.33 4.72 -11.99
C VAL A 457 16.02 5.36 -11.55
N PRO A 458 15.98 6.68 -11.24
CA PRO A 458 14.73 7.33 -10.90
C PRO A 458 13.73 7.24 -12.06
N MET A 459 12.50 6.85 -11.76
CA MET A 459 11.39 6.72 -12.71
C MET A 459 10.12 7.32 -12.10
N ALA A 460 9.30 7.97 -12.90
CA ALA A 460 8.00 8.47 -12.47
C ALA A 460 6.98 8.37 -13.61
N PHE A 461 5.70 8.50 -13.29
CA PHE A 461 4.58 8.25 -14.17
C PHE A 461 3.62 9.43 -14.19
N GLN A 462 2.99 9.63 -15.34
CA GLN A 462 1.90 10.58 -15.51
C GLN A 462 0.88 9.96 -16.45
N ALA A 463 -0.40 10.10 -16.14
CA ALA A 463 -1.48 9.49 -16.90
C ALA A 463 -2.63 10.49 -17.09
N TRP A 464 -3.36 10.33 -18.19
CA TRP A 464 -4.48 11.16 -18.59
C TRP A 464 -5.63 10.28 -19.05
N ASP A 465 -6.81 10.50 -18.48
CA ASP A 465 -8.10 10.02 -19.01
C ASP A 465 -8.74 11.14 -19.85
N GLY A 466 -8.74 10.93 -21.16
CA GLY A 466 -9.15 11.95 -22.12
C GLY A 466 -10.65 12.25 -22.11
N ASP A 467 -11.50 11.26 -21.83
CA ASP A 467 -12.94 11.44 -21.71
C ASP A 467 -13.36 12.04 -20.35
N ASN A 468 -12.52 11.92 -19.32
CA ASN A 468 -12.64 12.72 -18.10
C ASN A 468 -12.24 14.19 -18.31
N GLY A 469 -11.67 14.55 -19.46
CA GLY A 469 -11.26 15.93 -19.80
C GLY A 469 -9.80 16.26 -19.49
N GLU A 470 -8.99 15.25 -19.17
CA GLU A 470 -7.57 15.42 -18.90
C GLU A 470 -6.77 15.57 -20.20
N SER A 471 -5.95 16.62 -20.28
CA SER A 471 -5.00 16.82 -21.38
C SER A 471 -3.91 17.83 -21.01
N GLY A 472 -2.79 17.81 -21.73
CA GLY A 472 -1.72 18.79 -21.53
C GLY A 472 -1.17 18.77 -20.10
N ASN A 473 -1.35 19.85 -19.33
CA ASN A 473 -0.88 19.93 -17.94
C ASN A 473 -1.88 19.34 -16.92
N GLN A 474 -3.10 19.03 -17.36
CA GLN A 474 -4.20 18.52 -16.55
C GLN A 474 -4.21 17.00 -16.59
N GLY A 475 -3.54 16.35 -15.64
CA GLY A 475 -3.52 14.90 -15.53
C GLY A 475 -3.04 14.45 -14.15
N ALA A 476 -2.89 13.15 -13.98
CA ALA A 476 -2.39 12.54 -12.77
C ALA A 476 -0.87 12.34 -12.82
N VAL A 477 -0.18 12.49 -11.69
CA VAL A 477 1.29 12.42 -11.60
C VAL A 477 1.72 11.61 -10.38
N SER A 478 2.82 10.88 -10.50
CA SER A 478 3.50 10.20 -9.39
C SER A 478 4.66 11.04 -8.85
N THR A 479 5.17 10.66 -7.67
CA THR A 479 6.52 11.04 -7.23
C THR A 479 7.59 10.19 -7.94
N TRP A 480 8.87 10.40 -7.61
CA TRP A 480 9.96 9.55 -8.08
C TRP A 480 10.00 8.20 -7.34
N TYR A 481 9.99 7.13 -8.12
CA TYR A 481 10.32 5.75 -7.76
C TYR A 481 11.67 5.37 -8.36
N PHE A 482 12.14 4.15 -8.14
CA PHE A 482 13.38 3.64 -8.70
C PHE A 482 13.17 2.37 -9.52
N LEU A 483 13.74 2.33 -10.70
CA LEU A 483 13.90 1.12 -11.50
C LEU A 483 15.29 0.52 -11.20
N VAL A 484 15.34 -0.76 -10.83
CA VAL A 484 16.59 -1.51 -10.68
C VAL A 484 16.57 -2.73 -11.60
N LEU A 485 17.57 -2.85 -12.47
CA LEU A 485 17.71 -4.02 -13.33
C LEU A 485 18.35 -5.19 -12.55
N GLY A 486 17.64 -6.31 -12.50
CA GLY A 486 18.08 -7.55 -11.89
C GLY A 486 19.46 -7.98 -12.39
N GLN A 487 20.28 -8.48 -11.46
CA GLN A 487 21.60 -9.02 -11.79
C GLN A 487 21.55 -10.55 -11.80
N PRO A 488 22.37 -11.21 -12.64
CA PRO A 488 22.51 -12.66 -12.55
C PRO A 488 23.03 -13.04 -11.17
N THR A 489 22.36 -13.96 -10.50
CA THR A 489 22.78 -14.47 -9.19
C THR A 489 24.20 -15.03 -9.30
N PRO A 490 25.20 -14.51 -8.56
CA PRO A 490 26.57 -14.99 -8.69
C PRO A 490 26.66 -16.49 -8.40
N VAL A 491 27.40 -17.24 -9.22
CA VAL A 491 27.60 -18.70 -9.05
C VAL A 491 28.09 -19.05 -7.64
N ALA A 492 28.84 -18.14 -7.01
CA ALA A 492 29.27 -18.26 -5.62
C ALA A 492 28.12 -18.46 -4.63
N VAL A 493 26.93 -17.89 -4.87
CA VAL A 493 25.75 -18.06 -4.00
C VAL A 493 25.29 -19.52 -3.98
N TYR A 494 25.33 -20.22 -5.13
CA TYR A 494 24.96 -21.64 -5.22
C TYR A 494 26.07 -22.58 -4.74
N VAL A 495 27.34 -22.21 -4.94
CA VAL A 495 28.49 -23.07 -4.66
C VAL A 495 29.02 -22.92 -3.23
N ALA A 496 28.92 -21.73 -2.65
CA ALA A 496 29.48 -21.45 -1.33
C ALA A 496 28.83 -22.29 -0.21
N PRO A 497 27.49 -22.47 -0.13
CA PRO A 497 26.91 -23.29 0.93
C PRO A 497 27.31 -24.78 0.85
N PRO A 498 27.25 -25.46 -0.31
CA PRO A 498 27.74 -26.84 -0.44
C PRO A 498 29.23 -26.99 -0.13
N VAL A 499 30.06 -26.05 -0.59
CA VAL A 499 31.51 -26.07 -0.30
C VAL A 499 31.77 -25.86 1.19
N ALA A 500 31.09 -24.91 1.83
CA ALA A 500 31.20 -24.68 3.27
C ALA A 500 30.76 -25.92 4.07
N LEU A 501 29.68 -26.58 3.65
CA LEU A 501 29.21 -27.82 4.27
C LEU A 501 30.23 -28.95 4.10
N ALA A 502 30.81 -29.12 2.90
CA ALA A 502 31.83 -30.12 2.62
C ALA A 502 33.13 -29.88 3.41
N LEU A 503 33.58 -28.62 3.51
CA LEU A 503 34.75 -28.24 4.31
C LEU A 503 34.50 -28.47 5.80
N THR A 504 33.30 -28.16 6.28
CA THR A 504 32.90 -28.41 7.68
C THR A 504 32.88 -29.90 7.99
N LEU A 505 32.32 -30.72 7.09
CA LEU A 505 32.32 -32.18 7.20
C LEU A 505 33.74 -32.75 7.18
N LEU A 506 34.58 -32.31 6.25
CA LEU A 506 35.98 -32.72 6.14
C LEU A 506 36.76 -32.39 7.41
N PHE A 507 36.59 -31.18 7.92
CA PHE A 507 37.20 -30.75 9.18
C PHE A 507 36.73 -31.63 10.35
N GLY A 508 35.42 -31.89 10.45
CA GLY A 508 34.86 -32.81 11.45
C GLY A 508 35.46 -34.22 11.38
N LEU A 509 35.59 -34.78 10.17
CA LEU A 509 36.22 -36.10 9.96
C LEU A 509 37.70 -36.12 10.34
N LEU A 510 38.45 -35.05 10.05
CA LEU A 510 39.86 -34.92 10.44
C LEU A 510 40.03 -34.86 11.96
N VAL A 511 39.16 -34.11 12.66
CA VAL A 511 39.15 -34.05 14.13
C VAL A 511 38.85 -35.42 14.74
N VAL A 512 37.84 -36.13 14.22
CA VAL A 512 37.50 -37.50 14.67
C VAL A 512 38.66 -38.46 14.43
N ARG A 513 39.28 -38.42 13.25
CA ARG A 513 40.44 -39.26 12.93
C ARG A 513 41.63 -38.97 13.84
N GLN A 514 41.91 -37.70 14.13
CA GLN A 514 43.01 -37.32 15.02
C GLN A 514 42.74 -37.72 16.48
N ALA A 515 41.48 -37.66 16.93
CA ALA A 515 41.07 -38.18 18.23
C ALA A 515 41.21 -39.72 18.30
N GLN A 516 40.87 -40.43 17.24
CA GLN A 516 41.01 -41.90 17.17
C GLN A 516 42.47 -42.34 17.10
N VAL A 517 43.31 -41.70 16.26
CA VAL A 517 44.75 -42.00 16.17
C VAL A 517 45.50 -41.65 17.46
N GLY A 518 45.04 -40.65 18.22
CA GLY A 518 45.57 -40.33 19.55
C GLY A 518 45.25 -41.36 20.64
N SER A 519 44.34 -42.31 20.38
CA SER A 519 43.81 -43.25 21.39
C SER A 519 44.33 -44.69 21.27
N GLY A 520 45.14 -45.01 20.25
CA GLY A 520 45.59 -46.37 19.96
C GLY A 520 47.10 -46.60 20.06
N MET A 521 47.51 -47.34 21.11
CA MET A 521 48.62 -48.32 21.11
C MET A 521 50.08 -47.81 21.29
N TRP A 522 50.55 -47.76 22.55
CA TRP A 522 51.86 -48.30 23.00
C TRP A 522 51.79 -48.61 24.51
N ARG A 523 52.14 -49.85 24.90
CA ARG A 523 52.07 -50.41 26.26
C ARG A 523 53.49 -50.42 26.88
N GLU A 524 53.63 -49.73 28.03
CA GLU A 524 54.69 -49.76 29.08
C GLU A 524 56.13 -49.26 28.78
N PRO A 525 56.94 -48.80 29.79
CA PRO A 525 56.65 -48.38 31.17
C PRO A 525 57.26 -46.98 31.48
N ASP A 526 56.43 -45.92 31.51
CA ASP A 526 56.75 -44.66 32.22
C ASP A 526 55.48 -43.79 32.37
N ALA A 527 54.39 -44.47 32.72
CA ALA A 527 53.02 -44.00 32.49
C ALA A 527 52.66 -42.71 33.25
N ALA A 528 53.20 -42.49 34.46
CA ALA A 528 52.78 -41.36 35.30
C ALA A 528 53.40 -40.00 34.87
N ALA A 529 54.62 -40.00 34.34
CA ALA A 529 55.32 -38.76 33.96
C ALA A 529 54.95 -38.30 32.53
N ARG A 530 54.71 -39.24 31.61
CA ARG A 530 54.23 -38.94 30.25
C ARG A 530 52.75 -38.58 30.21
N ALA A 531 51.88 -39.24 30.98
CA ALA A 531 50.46 -38.88 31.04
C ALA A 531 50.25 -37.43 31.52
N LYS A 532 50.99 -36.98 32.55
CA LYS A 532 50.94 -35.58 33.00
C LYS A 532 51.41 -34.58 31.93
N ARG A 533 52.44 -34.91 31.13
CA ARG A 533 52.91 -34.05 30.03
C ARG A 533 51.98 -34.06 28.82
N ALA A 534 51.36 -35.20 28.51
CA ALA A 534 50.39 -35.35 27.43
C ALA A 534 49.09 -34.62 27.76
N VAL A 535 48.54 -34.79 28.96
CA VAL A 535 47.35 -34.06 29.47
C VAL A 535 47.60 -32.56 29.49
N LYS A 536 48.79 -32.13 29.92
CA LYS A 536 49.15 -30.69 29.90
C LYS A 536 49.28 -30.13 28.48
N ARG A 537 49.77 -30.93 27.52
CA ARG A 537 49.84 -30.54 26.10
C ARG A 537 48.47 -30.49 25.43
N THR A 538 47.60 -31.48 25.66
CA THR A 538 46.22 -31.47 25.13
C THR A 538 45.38 -30.38 25.78
N GLN A 539 45.60 -30.07 27.06
CA GLN A 539 45.00 -28.91 27.72
C GLN A 539 45.44 -27.59 27.09
N LEU A 540 46.74 -27.40 26.85
CA LEU A 540 47.26 -26.22 26.17
C LEU A 540 46.74 -26.10 24.74
N ALA A 541 46.61 -27.22 24.02
CA ALA A 541 46.07 -27.24 22.66
C ALA A 541 44.57 -26.89 22.65
N GLY A 542 43.76 -27.49 23.52
CA GLY A 542 42.32 -27.18 23.63
C GLY A 542 42.07 -25.73 24.07
N MET A 543 42.88 -25.21 24.99
CA MET A 543 42.86 -23.80 25.38
C MET A 543 43.27 -22.87 24.23
N ALA A 544 44.33 -23.21 23.48
CA ALA A 544 44.76 -22.42 22.33
C ALA A 544 43.70 -22.39 21.23
N VAL A 545 43.05 -23.52 20.94
CA VAL A 545 41.93 -23.60 19.99
C VAL A 545 40.77 -22.71 20.45
N GLY A 546 40.34 -22.82 21.72
CA GLY A 546 39.28 -21.97 22.26
C GLY A 546 39.59 -20.47 22.17
N VAL A 547 40.84 -20.07 22.43
CA VAL A 547 41.29 -18.67 22.29
C VAL A 547 41.29 -18.22 20.82
N ILE A 548 41.67 -19.07 19.87
CA ILE A 548 41.64 -18.75 18.44
C ILE A 548 40.20 -18.52 17.97
N TRP A 549 39.26 -19.40 18.34
CA TRP A 549 37.83 -19.24 18.00
C TRP A 549 37.22 -17.98 18.62
N LEU A 550 37.59 -17.62 19.85
CA LEU A 550 37.17 -16.36 20.46
C LEU A 550 37.79 -15.13 19.78
N GLY A 551 39.03 -15.23 19.31
CA GLY A 551 39.67 -14.17 18.53
C GLY A 551 38.98 -13.95 17.18
N MET A 552 38.59 -15.04 16.51
CA MET A 552 37.78 -14.97 15.28
C MET A 552 36.38 -14.41 15.56
N ALA A 553 35.73 -14.84 16.64
CA ALA A 553 34.44 -14.28 17.06
C ALA A 553 34.51 -12.76 17.28
N PHE A 554 35.56 -12.28 17.94
CA PHE A 554 35.79 -10.85 18.12
C PHE A 554 35.95 -10.12 16.78
N GLY A 555 36.72 -10.67 15.84
CA GLY A 555 36.83 -10.12 14.48
C GLY A 555 35.49 -10.06 13.74
N SER A 556 34.67 -11.12 13.87
CA SER A 556 33.32 -11.14 13.30
C SER A 556 32.39 -10.11 13.93
N TYR A 557 32.46 -9.88 15.24
CA TYR A 557 31.69 -8.80 15.89
C TYR A 557 32.15 -7.40 15.49
N GLN A 558 33.46 -7.19 15.24
CA GLN A 558 33.94 -5.93 14.68
C GLN A 558 33.36 -5.71 13.28
N ASN A 559 33.42 -6.72 12.41
CA ASN A 559 32.85 -6.64 11.06
C ASN A 559 31.33 -6.42 11.07
N SER A 560 30.61 -7.06 12.00
CA SER A 560 29.19 -6.82 12.23
C SER A 560 28.93 -5.36 12.54
N ARG A 561 29.68 -4.78 13.48
CA ARG A 561 29.56 -3.37 13.85
C ARG A 561 29.83 -2.44 12.68
N THR A 562 30.86 -2.72 11.88
CA THR A 562 31.16 -1.96 10.66
C THR A 562 30.02 -2.04 9.65
N GLY A 563 29.37 -3.20 9.51
CA GLY A 563 28.18 -3.37 8.66
C GLY A 563 27.00 -2.50 9.10
N TRP A 564 26.70 -2.50 10.41
CA TRP A 564 25.67 -1.62 10.98
C TRP A 564 26.01 -0.14 10.85
N GLU A 565 27.26 0.26 11.12
CA GLU A 565 27.72 1.65 10.99
C GLU A 565 27.71 2.14 9.53
N ALA A 566 27.89 1.23 8.56
CA ALA A 566 27.84 1.52 7.13
C ALA A 566 26.42 1.43 6.51
N GLY A 567 25.38 1.15 7.30
CA GLY A 567 24.01 1.04 6.81
C GLY A 567 23.65 -0.29 6.12
N HIS A 568 24.55 -1.28 6.16
CA HIS A 568 24.31 -2.62 5.61
C HIS A 568 23.82 -3.58 6.71
N ALA A 569 22.51 -3.53 7.00
CA ALA A 569 21.88 -4.30 8.07
C ALA A 569 21.98 -5.83 7.87
N ASP A 570 21.97 -6.30 6.63
CA ASP A 570 22.14 -7.69 6.24
C ASP A 570 23.54 -8.22 6.59
N LEU A 571 24.59 -7.47 6.24
CA LEU A 571 25.97 -7.78 6.58
C LEU A 571 26.18 -7.70 8.09
N GLY A 572 25.63 -6.67 8.73
CA GLY A 572 25.66 -6.50 10.18
C GLY A 572 25.05 -7.71 10.91
N PHE A 573 23.87 -8.16 10.48
CA PHE A 573 23.15 -9.30 11.05
C PHE A 573 23.90 -10.63 10.85
N TRP A 574 24.34 -10.95 9.64
CA TRP A 574 25.01 -12.22 9.36
C TRP A 574 26.36 -12.34 10.08
N TRP A 575 27.14 -11.26 10.14
CA TRP A 575 28.39 -11.26 10.92
C TRP A 575 28.15 -11.40 12.42
N ALA A 576 27.02 -10.90 12.95
CA ALA A 576 26.64 -11.09 14.35
C ALA A 576 26.32 -12.56 14.64
N ILE A 577 25.56 -13.23 13.75
CA ILE A 577 25.27 -14.66 13.88
C ILE A 577 26.56 -15.49 13.83
N ILE A 578 27.44 -15.22 12.87
CA ILE A 578 28.74 -15.89 12.77
C ILE A 578 29.54 -15.66 14.05
N GLY A 579 29.66 -14.42 14.52
CA GLY A 579 30.33 -14.09 15.80
C GLY A 579 29.75 -14.87 16.99
N GLY A 580 28.43 -15.01 17.06
CA GLY A 580 27.72 -15.79 18.08
C GLY A 580 28.08 -17.27 18.05
N LEU A 581 28.02 -17.90 16.88
CA LEU A 581 28.36 -19.33 16.72
C LEU A 581 29.83 -19.61 17.04
N LEU A 582 30.75 -18.74 16.59
CA LEU A 582 32.19 -18.83 16.89
C LEU A 582 32.46 -18.67 18.39
N ALA A 583 31.73 -17.76 19.06
CA ALA A 583 31.87 -17.55 20.50
C ALA A 583 31.39 -18.77 21.29
N ILE A 584 30.26 -19.37 20.91
CA ILE A 584 29.74 -20.61 21.51
C ILE A 584 30.74 -21.76 21.32
N ALA A 585 31.30 -21.92 20.11
CA ALA A 585 32.31 -22.94 19.83
C ALA A 585 33.60 -22.72 20.66
N GLY A 586 34.07 -21.47 20.75
CA GLY A 586 35.25 -21.11 21.54
C GLY A 586 35.06 -21.34 23.04
N LEU A 587 33.93 -20.89 23.60
CA LEU A 587 33.57 -21.13 25.00
C LEU A 587 33.37 -22.62 25.28
N GLY A 588 32.71 -23.36 24.38
CA GLY A 588 32.55 -24.80 24.47
C GLY A 588 33.88 -25.54 24.49
N ALA A 589 34.83 -25.14 23.65
CA ALA A 589 36.18 -25.69 23.65
C ALA A 589 36.94 -25.38 24.95
N LEU A 590 36.85 -24.16 25.49
CA LEU A 590 37.49 -23.77 26.75
C LEU A 590 36.87 -24.49 27.95
N ILE A 591 35.54 -24.48 28.06
CA ILE A 591 34.78 -25.10 29.15
C ILE A 591 34.94 -26.62 29.10
N GLY A 592 34.81 -27.23 27.92
CA GLY A 592 35.02 -28.66 27.73
C GLY A 592 36.43 -29.10 28.11
N THR A 593 37.45 -28.34 27.69
CA THR A 593 38.86 -28.57 28.09
C THR A 593 39.05 -28.40 29.60
N TRP A 594 38.38 -27.42 30.21
CA TRP A 594 38.45 -27.18 31.66
C TRP A 594 37.76 -28.26 32.49
N ILE A 595 36.58 -28.73 32.07
CA ILE A 595 35.82 -29.79 32.75
C ILE A 595 36.61 -31.11 32.71
N HIS A 596 37.08 -31.53 31.53
CA HIS A 596 37.84 -32.78 31.37
C HIS A 596 39.19 -32.79 32.09
N THR A 597 39.79 -31.63 32.32
CA THR A 597 41.06 -31.51 33.08
C THR A 597 40.86 -31.42 34.58
N ARG A 598 39.63 -31.15 35.07
CA ARG A 598 39.29 -31.17 36.50
C ARG A 598 38.83 -32.56 36.99
N THR A 599 38.14 -33.33 36.15
CA THR A 599 37.66 -34.69 36.48
C THR A 599 38.74 -35.77 36.39
N SER A 600 39.95 -35.42 35.91
CA SER A 600 41.11 -36.31 35.80
C SER A 600 42.19 -36.12 36.88
N LYS A 601 41.88 -35.34 37.93
CA LYS A 601 42.62 -35.34 39.20
C LYS A 601 41.95 -36.29 40.18
#